data_AF-A0A968B7W7-F1
#
_entry.id   AF-A0A968B7W7-F1
#
_cell.length_a   1.000
_cell.length_b   1.000
_cell.length_c   1.000
_cell.angle_alpha   90.00
_cell.angle_beta   90.00
_cell.angle_gamma   90.00
#
_symmetry.space_group_name_H-M   'P 1'
#
loop_
_entity.id
_entity.type
_entity.pdbx_description
1 polymer ?
#
loop_
_entity_poly.entity_id
_entity_poly.type
_entity_poly.pdbx_seq_one_letter_code
_entity_poly.pdbx_strand_id
1 'polypeptide(L)' 'YRRRYPWLHVPVLNIRGEIIHDGGVTPAAGLYVLGLNFQRTRKSSFIDGVGNDARALAEHITQRFDRSSVAA' A
#
# COMPACT_ATOMS: atom_id res chain seq x y z
N TYR A 1 18.50 1.74 9.54
CA TYR A 1 17.27 1.07 10.04
C TYR A 1 16.75 0.13 8.97
N ARG A 2 16.28 -1.07 9.32
CA ARG A 2 15.63 -2.03 8.41
C ARG A 2 14.30 -2.47 9.01
N ARG A 3 13.23 -2.35 8.24
CA ARG A 3 11.88 -2.74 8.67
C ARG A 3 11.79 -4.26 8.77
N ARG A 4 10.97 -4.73 9.72
CA ARG A 4 10.63 -6.14 9.91
C ARG A 4 9.13 -6.22 10.09
N TYR A 5 8.51 -7.23 9.50
CA TYR A 5 7.06 -7.43 9.54
C TYR A 5 6.71 -8.81 10.14
N PRO A 6 7.15 -9.13 11.37
CA PRO A 6 6.87 -10.44 11.98
C PRO A 6 5.38 -10.70 12.20
N TRP A 7 4.56 -9.65 12.17
CA TRP A 7 3.10 -9.70 12.29
C TRP A 7 2.39 -9.93 10.94
N LEU A 8 3.10 -9.78 9.81
CA LEU A 8 2.50 -9.86 8.48
C LEU A 8 2.57 -11.27 7.93
N HIS A 9 1.59 -12.11 8.31
CA HIS A 9 1.46 -13.49 7.85
C HIS A 9 0.76 -13.60 6.49
N VAL A 10 1.18 -12.79 5.51
CA VAL A 10 0.65 -12.76 4.14
C VAL A 10 1.82 -12.77 3.16
N PRO A 11 1.79 -13.54 2.06
CA PRO A 11 2.93 -13.72 1.15
C PRO A 11 3.15 -12.51 0.23
N VAL A 12 3.45 -11.35 0.83
CA VAL A 12 3.68 -10.07 0.13
C VAL A 12 5.09 -9.50 0.35
N LEU A 13 5.99 -10.27 0.94
CA LEU A 13 7.39 -9.85 1.14
C LEU A 13 8.28 -10.36 0.01
N ASN A 14 9.18 -9.51 -0.48
CA ASN A 14 10.23 -9.93 -1.42
C ASN A 14 11.40 -10.61 -0.69
N ILE A 15 12.40 -11.07 -1.46
CA ILE A 15 13.62 -11.71 -0.92
C ILE A 15 14.41 -10.82 0.06
N ARG A 16 14.19 -9.50 0.04
CA ARG A 16 14.81 -8.53 0.96
C ARG A 16 13.97 -8.29 2.21
N GLY A 17 12.81 -8.94 2.34
CA GLY A 17 11.89 -8.79 3.46
C GLY A 17 11.11 -7.47 3.45
N GLU A 18 11.01 -6.81 2.29
CA GLU A 18 10.22 -5.59 2.10
C GLU A 18 8.91 -5.91 1.40
N ILE A 19 7.87 -5.14 1.70
CA ILE A 19 6.54 -5.33 1.12
C ILE A 19 6.59 -5.02 -0.38
N ILE A 20 6.10 -5.95 -1.19
CA ILE A 20 5.88 -5.78 -2.62
C ILE A 20 4.63 -4.93 -2.78
N HIS A 21 4.76 -3.81 -3.48
CA HIS A 21 3.64 -2.94 -3.80
C HIS A 21 3.89 -2.15 -5.09
N ASP A 22 2.81 -1.69 -5.72
CA ASP A 22 2.84 -0.62 -6.71
C ASP A 22 2.03 0.56 -6.16
N GLY A 23 2.72 1.67 -5.89
CA GLY A 23 2.13 2.87 -5.29
C GLY A 23 1.41 2.68 -3.95
N GLY A 24 1.59 1.55 -3.28
CA GLY A 24 0.93 1.18 -2.03
C GLY A 24 -0.07 0.03 -2.15
N VAL A 25 -0.40 -0.41 -3.36
CA VAL A 25 -1.26 -1.57 -3.61
C VAL A 25 -0.40 -2.83 -3.60
N THR A 26 -0.72 -3.80 -2.73
CA THR A 26 0.01 -5.08 -2.67
C THR A 26 -0.63 -6.13 -3.57
N PRO A 27 0.08 -7.24 -3.89
CA PRO A 27 -0.52 -8.38 -4.60
C PRO A 27 -1.66 -9.07 -3.82
N ALA A 28 -1.74 -8.90 -2.50
CA ALA A 28 -2.82 -9.44 -1.69
C ALA A 28 -4.01 -8.47 -1.72
N ALA A 29 -5.14 -8.96 -2.25
CA ALA A 29 -6.35 -8.17 -2.36
C ALA A 29 -6.84 -7.68 -0.98
N GLY A 30 -7.09 -6.37 -0.87
CA GLY A 30 -7.50 -5.74 0.39
C GLY A 30 -6.36 -5.35 1.33
N LEU A 31 -5.11 -5.67 1.00
CA LEU A 31 -3.94 -5.23 1.75
C LEU A 31 -3.22 -4.09 1.03
N TYR A 32 -3.04 -2.98 1.75
CA TYR A 32 -2.41 -1.76 1.27
C TYR A 32 -1.32 -1.30 2.24
N VAL A 33 -0.35 -0.55 1.72
CA VAL A 33 0.71 0.10 2.50
C VAL A 33 0.76 1.59 2.20
N LEU A 34 1.11 2.38 3.20
CA LEU A 34 1.21 3.84 3.08
C LEU A 34 2.43 4.35 3.85
N GLY A 35 3.04 5.42 3.35
CA GLY A 35 4.14 6.09 4.03
C GLY A 35 5.51 5.45 3.83
N LEU A 36 5.68 4.53 2.87
CA LEU A 36 6.98 3.94 2.62
C LEU A 36 7.90 4.94 1.89
N ASN A 37 9.20 4.87 2.17
CA ASN A 37 10.20 5.64 1.43
C ASN A 37 10.09 5.33 -0.06
N PHE A 38 10.00 6.38 -0.89
CA PHE A 38 9.84 6.27 -2.34
C PHE A 38 8.63 5.42 -2.78
N GLN A 39 7.53 5.43 -2.02
CA GLN A 39 6.33 4.66 -2.37
C GLN A 39 5.72 5.07 -3.72
N ARG A 40 5.39 6.36 -3.87
CA ARG A 40 5.03 6.97 -5.17
C ARG A 40 5.94 8.16 -5.49
N THR A 41 6.38 8.88 -4.46
CA THR A 41 7.24 10.05 -4.60
C THR A 41 8.31 10.05 -3.50
N ARG A 42 9.32 10.92 -3.63
CA ARG A 42 10.33 11.13 -2.57
C ARG A 42 9.71 11.62 -1.26
N LYS A 43 8.57 12.31 -1.33
CA LYS A 43 7.88 12.90 -0.17
C LYS A 43 6.93 11.92 0.53
N SER A 44 6.74 10.70 0.00
CA SER A 44 5.76 9.73 0.51
C SER A 44 5.91 9.37 1.98
N SER A 45 7.11 9.44 2.55
CA SER A 45 7.39 9.12 3.96
C SER A 45 7.30 10.31 4.92
N PHE A 46 7.04 11.52 4.42
CA PHE A 46 6.98 12.72 5.24
C PHE A 46 5.53 13.03 5.64
N ILE A 47 5.33 13.57 6.85
CA ILE A 47 4.00 13.92 7.38
C ILE A 47 3.26 14.89 6.43
N ASP A 48 3.98 15.86 5.86
CA ASP A 48 3.45 16.85 4.90
C ASP A 48 3.36 16.31 3.46
N GLY A 49 3.92 15.11 3.19
CA GLY A 49 4.02 14.55 1.84
C GLY A 49 3.14 13.32 1.59
N VAL A 50 2.82 12.55 2.62
CA VAL A 50 2.08 11.27 2.52
C VAL A 50 0.64 11.43 2.03
N GLY A 51 0.06 12.63 2.16
CA GLY A 51 -1.35 12.89 1.82
C GLY A 51 -1.72 12.57 0.37
N ASN A 52 -0.79 12.74 -0.58
CA ASN A 52 -1.05 12.40 -1.98
C ASN A 52 -1.16 10.88 -2.21
N ASP A 53 -0.33 10.10 -1.53
CA ASP A 53 -0.38 8.65 -1.59
C ASP A 53 -1.65 8.12 -0.92
N ALA A 54 -2.03 8.72 0.22
CA ALA A 54 -3.26 8.39 0.93
C ALA A 54 -4.49 8.60 0.05
N ARG A 55 -4.55 9.72 -0.68
CA ARG A 55 -5.65 10.02 -1.62
C ARG A 55 -5.71 9.00 -2.75
N ALA A 56 -4.58 8.68 -3.37
CA ALA A 56 -4.53 7.70 -4.45
C ALA A 56 -4.98 6.29 -3.98
N LEU A 57 -4.61 5.90 -2.75
CA LEU A 57 -5.08 4.64 -2.17
C LEU A 57 -6.57 4.67 -1.83
N ALA A 58 -7.07 5.78 -1.27
CA ALA A 58 -8.49 5.93 -0.98
C ALA A 58 -9.34 5.80 -2.26
N GLU A 59 -8.95 6.48 -3.34
CA GLU A 59 -9.61 6.36 -4.65
C GLU A 59 -9.60 4.91 -5.16
N HIS A 60 -8.46 4.23 -5.09
CA HIS A 60 -8.34 2.83 -5.51
C HIS A 60 -9.23 1.90 -4.66
N ILE A 61 -9.30 2.12 -3.35
CA ILE A 61 -10.11 1.33 -2.42
C ILE A 61 -11.61 1.52 -2.72
N THR A 62 -12.06 2.77 -2.92
CA THR A 62 -13.46 3.08 -3.28
C THR A 62 -13.85 2.38 -4.58
N GLN A 63 -13.04 2.48 -5.63
CA GLN A 63 -13.32 1.82 -6.92
C GLN A 63 -13.41 0.31 -6.80
N ARG A 64 -12.62 -0.30 -5.91
CA ARG A 64 -12.68 -1.74 -5.63
C ARG A 64 -13.99 -2.13 -4.94
N PHE A 65 -14.46 -1.33 -3.98
CA PHE A 65 -15.73 -1.58 -3.29
C PHE A 65 -16.91 -1.44 -4.25
N ASP A 66 -16.93 -0.41 -5.09
CA ASP A 66 -17.99 -0.20 -6.09
C ASP A 66 -18.06 -1.37 -7.09
N ARG A 67 -16.91 -1.91 -7.51
CA ARG A 67 -16.87 -3.10 -8.37
C ARG A 67 -17.40 -4.35 -7.66
N SER A 68 -17.14 -4.47 -6.37
CA SER A 68 -17.56 -5.63 -5.57
C SER A 68 -19.06 -5.60 -5.26
N SER A 69 -19.65 -4.40 -5.14
CA SER A 69 -21.10 -4.23 -4.94
C SER A 69 -21.91 -4.44 -6.21
N VAL A 70 -21.35 -4.15 -7.40
CA VAL A 70 -22.00 -4.43 -8.69
C VAL A 70 -21.96 -5.92 -9.05
N ALA A 71 -21.01 -6.67 -8.49
CA ALA A 71 -20.88 -8.11 -8.73
C ALA A 71 -21.66 -8.99 -7.74
N ALA A 72 -22.33 -8.40 -6.74
CA ALA A 72 -23.16 -9.06 -5.74
C ALA A 72 -24.65 -8.94 -6.10
#